data_AF-A0A7X9TBV2-F1
#
_entry.id   AF-A0A7X9TBV2-F1
#
_cell.length_a   1.000
_cell.length_b   1.000
_cell.length_c   1.000
_cell.angle_alpha   90.00
_cell.angle_beta   90.00
_cell.angle_gamma   90.00
#
_symmetry.space_group_name_H-M   'P 1'
#
loop_
_entity.id
_entity.type
_entity.pdbx_description
1 polymer ?
#
loop_
_entity_poly.entity_id
_entity_poly.type
_entity_poly.pdbx_seq_one_letter_code
_entity_poly.pdbx_strand_id
1 'polypeptide(L)'
;MDGREELVLRLAAKRRAKLGLSDSGYAELLLAVREDPERFVEDRSDEAFAVVARAVAALDEAREGDDLLDDGEFFSQRAKRMERLRTQCRRALALDAGCTEAQLLLALAQDLDPDPLLDELLQIDRDATGRLGPVSQAAGADAWSDVFARGRLRVKAAIARTCLDSARYRMADSVARQVTGATHADPLGARHTSALALARLEDESALDALEASFGRRGDSWTQLARLILFYKLGRMGAARRALKGLDTLCEGGVYALLRPVMVDTYLPDRPAATPYSFEEVTLAVHEADPIVVDVPDLVTWVQDQPGMVQSARTFADNSGLGW
;
A
#
# COMPACT_ATOMS: atom_id res chain seq x y z
N MET A 1 2.08 6.92 5.27
CA MET A 1 1.17 7.90 5.89
C MET A 1 1.97 9.04 6.50
N ASP A 2 1.69 10.31 6.16
CA ASP A 2 2.13 11.44 7.00
C ASP A 2 1.08 11.67 8.10
N GLY A 3 1.31 11.06 9.27
CA GLY A 3 0.36 11.12 10.38
C GLY A 3 0.20 12.54 10.96
N ARG A 4 1.28 13.33 10.93
CA ARG A 4 1.27 14.70 11.49
C ARG A 4 0.46 15.63 10.61
N GLU A 5 0.69 15.61 9.30
CA GLU A 5 -0.09 16.43 8.37
C GLU A 5 -1.57 16.00 8.34
N GLU A 6 -1.84 14.69 8.43
CA GLU A 6 -3.23 14.23 8.53
C GLU A 6 -3.93 14.70 9.82
N LEU A 7 -3.22 14.77 10.95
CA LEU A 7 -3.74 15.34 12.20
C LEU A 7 -4.08 16.82 12.01
N VAL A 8 -3.17 17.58 11.39
CA VAL A 8 -3.41 19.01 11.08
C VAL A 8 -4.68 19.19 10.26
N LEU A 9 -4.83 18.39 9.19
CA LEU A 9 -6.01 18.44 8.33
C LEU A 9 -7.31 18.09 9.07
N ARG A 10 -7.30 17.07 9.95
CA ARG A 10 -8.46 16.69 10.76
C ARG A 10 -8.90 17.81 11.70
N LEU A 11 -7.97 18.34 12.48
CA LEU A 11 -8.24 19.39 13.45
C LEU A 11 -8.75 20.66 12.76
N ALA A 12 -8.08 21.07 11.66
CA ALA A 12 -8.49 22.22 10.88
C ALA A 12 -9.88 22.03 10.25
N ALA A 13 -10.18 20.85 9.69
CA ALA A 13 -11.46 20.56 9.07
C ALA A 13 -12.63 20.61 10.07
N LYS A 14 -12.47 19.98 11.26
CA LYS A 14 -13.46 20.07 12.35
C LYS A 14 -13.71 21.53 12.76
N ARG A 15 -12.64 22.28 12.97
CA ARG A 15 -12.73 23.68 13.41
C ARG A 15 -13.31 24.60 12.34
N ARG A 16 -12.99 24.38 11.06
CA ARG A 16 -13.61 25.07 9.91
C ARG A 16 -15.13 24.88 9.92
N ALA A 17 -15.59 23.63 10.06
CA ALA A 17 -17.01 23.31 10.07
C ALA A 17 -17.74 23.96 11.26
N LYS A 18 -17.11 23.95 12.45
CA LYS A 18 -17.65 24.55 13.67
C LYS A 18 -17.76 26.08 13.60
N LEU A 19 -16.79 26.74 12.98
CA LEU A 19 -16.71 28.21 12.92
C LEU A 19 -17.31 28.82 11.64
N GLY A 20 -17.63 28.00 10.63
CA GLY A 20 -18.15 28.49 9.35
C GLY A 20 -17.15 29.36 8.57
N LEU A 21 -15.86 28.99 8.57
CA LEU A 21 -14.80 29.82 7.98
C LEU A 21 -14.86 29.87 6.45
N SER A 22 -14.47 31.02 5.89
CA SER A 22 -14.13 31.17 4.47
C SER A 22 -12.88 30.37 4.11
N ASP A 23 -12.60 30.23 2.81
CA ASP A 23 -11.37 29.57 2.34
C ASP A 23 -10.10 30.28 2.83
N SER A 24 -10.09 31.61 2.85
CA SER A 24 -8.96 32.39 3.40
C SER A 24 -8.79 32.17 4.90
N GLY A 25 -9.88 32.17 5.67
CA GLY A 25 -9.84 31.87 7.10
C GLY A 25 -9.39 30.44 7.38
N TYR A 26 -9.76 29.49 6.52
CA TYR A 26 -9.30 28.11 6.61
C TYR A 26 -7.81 27.96 6.33
N ALA A 27 -7.26 28.71 5.35
CA ALA A 27 -5.83 28.70 5.05
C ALA A 27 -4.99 29.21 6.24
N GLU A 28 -5.41 30.30 6.89
CA GLU A 28 -4.76 30.82 8.10
C GLU A 28 -4.87 29.83 9.27
N LEU A 29 -6.04 29.20 9.44
CA LEU A 29 -6.23 28.17 10.45
C LEU A 29 -5.28 26.98 10.22
N LEU A 30 -5.09 26.53 8.98
CA LEU A 30 -4.16 25.45 8.66
C LEU A 30 -2.73 25.79 9.08
N LEU A 31 -2.28 27.03 8.88
CA LEU A 31 -0.95 27.47 9.32
C LEU A 31 -0.82 27.41 10.85
N ALA A 32 -1.82 27.94 11.57
CA ALA A 32 -1.82 27.94 13.03
C ALA A 32 -1.88 26.52 13.62
N VAL A 33 -2.70 25.64 13.06
CA VAL A 33 -2.77 24.23 13.48
C VAL A 33 -1.46 23.51 13.17
N ARG A 34 -0.82 23.81 12.01
CA ARG A 34 0.46 23.19 11.65
C ARG A 34 1.60 23.62 12.58
N GLU A 35 1.55 24.83 13.14
CA GLU A 35 2.54 25.30 14.11
C GLU A 35 2.46 24.53 15.44
N ASP A 36 1.25 24.38 16.00
CA ASP A 36 1.02 23.69 17.27
C ASP A 36 -0.30 22.90 17.25
N PRO A 37 -0.33 21.67 16.71
CA PRO A 37 -1.55 20.88 16.60
C PRO A 37 -2.19 20.55 17.95
N GLU A 38 -1.39 20.43 19.02
CA GLU A 38 -1.88 20.00 20.33
C GLU A 38 -2.86 21.01 20.94
N ARG A 39 -2.71 22.31 20.63
CA ARG A 39 -3.66 23.36 21.06
C ARG A 39 -5.05 23.24 20.44
N PHE A 40 -5.18 22.50 19.34
CA PHE A 40 -6.43 22.38 18.60
C PHE A 40 -7.13 21.04 18.82
N VAL A 41 -6.58 20.15 19.63
CA VAL A 41 -7.23 18.91 20.06
C VAL A 41 -8.45 19.25 20.92
N GLU A 42 -9.65 18.84 20.50
CA GLU A 42 -10.90 19.18 21.20
C GLU A 42 -11.58 17.98 21.86
N ASP A 43 -11.44 16.78 21.29
CA ASP A 43 -12.15 15.59 21.72
C ASP A 43 -11.29 14.33 21.77
N ARG A 44 -11.86 13.25 22.33
CA ARG A 44 -11.16 11.96 22.46
C ARG A 44 -10.75 11.34 21.13
N SER A 45 -11.46 11.64 20.05
CA SER A 45 -11.11 11.14 18.71
C SER A 45 -9.87 11.84 18.17
N ASP A 46 -9.74 13.14 18.42
CA ASP A 46 -8.51 13.90 18.12
C ASP A 46 -7.34 13.40 18.97
N GLU A 47 -7.54 13.16 20.27
CA GLU A 47 -6.52 12.60 21.15
C GLU A 47 -6.06 11.21 20.67
N ALA A 48 -7.00 10.34 20.30
CA ALA A 48 -6.71 9.00 19.79
C ALA A 48 -5.91 9.06 18.50
N PHE A 49 -6.32 9.90 17.53
CA PHE A 49 -5.58 10.04 16.29
C PHE A 49 -4.20 10.67 16.50
N ALA A 50 -4.05 11.62 17.43
CA ALA A 50 -2.75 12.18 17.79
C ALA A 50 -1.79 11.12 18.36
N VAL A 51 -2.30 10.13 19.12
CA VAL A 51 -1.51 8.96 19.53
C VAL A 51 -1.07 8.14 18.33
N VAL A 52 -1.98 7.86 17.38
CA VAL A 52 -1.66 7.13 16.13
C VAL A 52 -0.61 7.86 15.31
N ALA A 53 -0.78 9.16 15.07
CA ALA A 53 0.14 9.98 14.28
C ALA A 53 1.56 9.94 14.85
N ARG A 54 1.71 10.07 16.17
CA ARG A 54 3.01 9.94 16.85
C ARG A 54 3.58 8.53 16.78
N ALA A 55 2.74 7.50 16.85
CA ALA A 55 3.19 6.12 16.76
C ALA A 55 3.73 5.78 15.37
N VAL A 56 3.09 6.27 14.30
CA VAL A 56 3.56 6.10 12.92
C VAL A 56 4.87 6.86 12.70
N ALA A 57 4.95 8.13 13.11
CA ALA A 57 6.20 8.90 13.00
C ALA A 57 7.36 8.22 13.74
N ALA A 58 7.13 7.74 14.97
CA ALA A 58 8.14 7.03 15.75
C ALA A 58 8.52 5.66 15.16
N LEU A 59 7.64 5.03 14.36
CA LEU A 59 7.97 3.83 13.63
C LEU A 59 8.89 4.15 12.45
N ASP A 60 8.56 5.17 11.67
CA ASP A 60 9.34 5.60 10.51
C ASP A 60 10.76 6.02 10.93
N GLU A 61 10.88 6.85 11.98
CA GLU A 61 12.17 7.22 12.57
C GLU A 61 12.97 6.01 13.05
N ALA A 62 12.29 5.00 13.62
CA ALA A 62 12.96 3.81 14.16
C ALA A 62 13.41 2.80 13.09
N ARG A 63 13.07 3.01 11.80
CA ARG A 63 13.55 2.22 10.66
C ARG A 63 14.80 2.80 10.02
N GLU A 64 15.17 4.04 10.38
CA GLU A 64 16.40 4.65 9.88
C GLU A 64 17.61 3.79 10.28
N GLY A 65 18.36 3.31 9.27
CA GLY A 65 19.55 2.48 9.47
C GLY A 65 19.30 0.97 9.55
N ASP A 66 18.08 0.50 9.25
CA ASP A 66 17.81 -0.94 9.14
C ASP A 66 18.74 -1.65 8.13
N ASP A 67 19.21 -0.95 7.09
CA ASP A 67 20.16 -1.47 6.08
C ASP A 67 21.54 -1.83 6.65
N LEU A 68 21.86 -1.43 7.89
CA LEU A 68 23.12 -1.73 8.56
C LEU A 68 23.03 -2.92 9.51
N LEU A 69 21.83 -3.45 9.74
CA LEU A 69 21.58 -4.57 10.65
C LEU A 69 21.80 -5.89 9.94
N ASP A 70 22.29 -6.90 10.68
CA ASP A 70 22.16 -8.28 10.23
C ASP A 70 20.71 -8.78 10.36
N ASP A 71 20.41 -9.92 9.75
CA ASP A 71 19.05 -10.50 9.76
C ASP A 71 18.49 -10.68 11.19
N GLY A 72 19.32 -11.16 12.13
CA GLY A 72 18.89 -11.43 13.50
C GLY A 72 18.61 -10.15 14.29
N GLU A 73 19.46 -9.15 14.13
CA GLU A 73 19.29 -7.82 14.69
C GLU A 73 18.06 -7.14 14.11
N PHE A 74 17.86 -7.21 12.80
CA PHE A 74 16.69 -6.67 12.10
C PHE A 74 15.39 -7.23 12.69
N PHE A 75 15.25 -8.57 12.77
CA PHE A 75 14.03 -9.18 13.31
C PHE A 75 13.80 -8.85 14.79
N SER A 76 14.86 -8.74 15.58
CA SER A 76 14.79 -8.33 16.99
C SER A 76 14.29 -6.88 17.14
N GLN A 77 14.80 -5.95 16.33
CA GLN A 77 14.35 -4.56 16.34
C GLN A 77 12.93 -4.43 15.80
N ARG A 78 12.60 -5.12 14.70
CA ARG A 78 11.24 -5.20 14.16
C ARG A 78 10.24 -5.64 15.22
N ALA A 79 10.52 -6.72 15.95
CA ALA A 79 9.63 -7.22 17.01
C ALA A 79 9.36 -6.16 18.11
N LYS A 80 10.41 -5.43 18.54
CA LYS A 80 10.27 -4.33 19.51
C LYS A 80 9.43 -3.18 18.96
N ARG A 81 9.65 -2.80 17.69
CA ARG A 81 8.88 -1.77 16.99
C ARG A 81 7.41 -2.14 16.89
N MET A 82 7.11 -3.38 16.50
CA MET A 82 5.73 -3.89 16.43
C MET A 82 5.06 -3.89 17.80
N GLU A 83 5.73 -4.32 18.87
CA GLU A 83 5.11 -4.27 20.22
C GLU A 83 4.85 -2.84 20.69
N ARG A 84 5.77 -1.91 20.42
CA ARG A 84 5.56 -0.48 20.71
C ARG A 84 4.36 0.07 19.95
N LEU A 85 4.24 -0.25 18.65
CA LEU A 85 3.11 0.15 17.82
C LEU A 85 1.79 -0.41 18.38
N ARG A 86 1.73 -1.71 18.66
CA ARG A 86 0.55 -2.35 19.28
C ARG A 86 0.15 -1.68 20.59
N THR A 87 1.13 -1.36 21.44
CA THR A 87 0.88 -0.65 22.70
C THR A 87 0.26 0.73 22.48
N GLN A 88 0.78 1.51 21.52
CA GLN A 88 0.20 2.83 21.20
C GLN A 88 -1.18 2.71 20.55
N CYS A 89 -1.41 1.73 19.67
CA CYS A 89 -2.73 1.48 19.10
C CYS A 89 -3.76 1.11 20.17
N ARG A 90 -3.42 0.23 21.13
CA ARG A 90 -4.30 -0.09 22.28
C ARG A 90 -4.61 1.15 23.11
N ARG A 91 -3.62 2.04 23.33
CA ARG A 91 -3.85 3.32 24.01
C ARG A 91 -4.80 4.23 23.24
N ALA A 92 -4.64 4.35 21.92
CA ALA A 92 -5.55 5.12 21.07
C ALA A 92 -6.98 4.56 21.14
N LEU A 93 -7.13 3.23 21.10
CA LEU A 93 -8.44 2.56 21.22
C LEU A 93 -9.07 2.69 22.61
N ALA A 94 -8.28 2.86 23.66
CA ALA A 94 -8.80 3.16 25.00
C ALA A 94 -9.38 4.59 25.09
N LEU A 95 -8.87 5.53 24.28
CA LEU A 95 -9.39 6.89 24.18
C LEU A 95 -10.65 6.93 23.29
N ASP A 96 -10.55 6.33 22.11
CA ASP A 96 -11.63 6.18 21.14
C ASP A 96 -11.59 4.79 20.51
N ALA A 97 -12.45 3.90 21.00
CA ALA A 97 -12.60 2.54 20.46
C ALA A 97 -13.00 2.55 18.98
N GLY A 98 -13.48 3.70 18.50
CA GLY A 98 -13.87 3.93 17.14
C GLY A 98 -12.77 4.36 16.17
N CYS A 99 -11.53 4.54 16.64
CA CYS A 99 -10.40 5.00 15.84
C CYS A 99 -9.97 3.93 14.81
N THR A 100 -10.48 4.05 13.58
CA THR A 100 -10.25 3.08 12.49
C THR A 100 -8.76 2.91 12.17
N GLU A 101 -7.94 3.97 12.22
CA GLU A 101 -6.51 3.84 11.96
C GLU A 101 -5.78 3.03 13.05
N ALA A 102 -6.18 3.19 14.31
CA ALA A 102 -5.61 2.41 15.40
C ALA A 102 -6.00 0.93 15.29
N GLN A 103 -7.24 0.63 14.88
CA GLN A 103 -7.70 -0.74 14.61
C GLN A 103 -6.89 -1.38 13.47
N LEU A 104 -6.75 -0.67 12.35
CA LEU A 104 -5.98 -1.15 11.20
C LEU A 104 -4.51 -1.43 11.56
N LEU A 105 -3.83 -0.47 12.19
CA LEU A 105 -2.43 -0.63 12.56
C LEU A 105 -2.24 -1.75 13.59
N LEU A 106 -3.19 -1.94 14.51
CA LEU A 106 -3.17 -3.04 15.46
C LEU A 106 -3.29 -4.39 14.74
N ALA A 107 -4.21 -4.53 13.78
CA ALA A 107 -4.38 -5.73 12.98
C ALA A 107 -3.09 -6.07 12.21
N LEU A 108 -2.51 -5.10 11.50
CA LEU A 108 -1.29 -5.30 10.71
C LEU A 108 -0.06 -5.61 11.58
N ALA A 109 0.09 -4.94 12.73
CA ALA A 109 1.22 -5.15 13.64
C ALA A 109 1.17 -6.47 14.42
N GLN A 110 0.08 -7.24 14.31
CA GLN A 110 0.00 -8.58 14.88
C GLN A 110 0.75 -9.63 14.05
N ASP A 111 1.06 -9.33 12.78
CA ASP A 111 1.78 -10.25 11.88
C ASP A 111 1.05 -11.61 11.75
N LEU A 112 -0.28 -11.54 11.67
CA LEU A 112 -1.13 -12.71 11.52
C LEU A 112 -0.98 -13.33 10.13
N ASP A 113 -1.26 -14.63 10.03
CA ASP A 113 -1.44 -15.28 8.74
C ASP A 113 -2.55 -14.57 7.91
N PRO A 114 -2.52 -14.64 6.57
CA PRO A 114 -3.44 -13.87 5.72
C PRO A 114 -4.93 -14.11 5.99
N ASP A 115 -5.33 -15.34 6.33
CA ASP A 115 -6.74 -15.68 6.60
C ASP A 115 -7.30 -15.00 7.86
N PRO A 116 -6.70 -15.17 9.06
CA PRO A 116 -7.16 -14.46 10.25
C PRO A 116 -7.00 -12.94 10.14
N LEU A 117 -5.97 -12.44 9.44
CA LEU A 117 -5.83 -11.02 9.15
C LEU A 117 -7.01 -10.50 8.32
N LEU A 118 -7.40 -11.22 7.27
CA LEU A 118 -8.52 -10.84 6.41
C LEU A 118 -9.82 -10.77 7.20
N ASP A 119 -10.09 -11.73 8.10
CA ASP A 119 -11.27 -11.73 8.95
C ASP A 119 -11.31 -10.50 9.87
N GLU A 120 -10.18 -10.13 10.50
CA GLU A 120 -10.06 -8.94 11.33
C GLU A 120 -10.29 -7.65 10.51
N LEU A 121 -9.66 -7.52 9.35
CA LEU A 121 -9.82 -6.37 8.47
C LEU A 121 -11.27 -6.21 7.95
N LEU A 122 -11.92 -7.31 7.58
CA LEU A 122 -13.33 -7.30 7.18
C LEU A 122 -14.25 -6.89 8.33
N GLN A 123 -13.93 -7.29 9.56
CA GLN A 123 -14.67 -6.87 10.74
C GLN A 123 -14.51 -5.36 10.98
N ILE A 124 -13.29 -4.84 10.87
CA ILE A 124 -13.01 -3.39 10.97
C ILE A 124 -13.79 -2.60 9.91
N ASP A 125 -13.81 -3.05 8.64
CA ASP A 125 -14.55 -2.38 7.57
C ASP A 125 -16.07 -2.38 7.84
N ARG A 126 -16.62 -3.51 8.30
CA ARG A 126 -18.05 -3.62 8.68
C ARG A 126 -18.40 -2.68 9.83
N ASP A 127 -17.62 -2.66 10.90
CA ASP A 127 -17.89 -1.83 12.07
C ASP A 127 -17.74 -0.34 11.77
N ALA A 128 -16.71 0.04 11.00
CA ALA A 128 -16.54 1.41 10.54
C ALA A 128 -17.68 1.85 9.61
N THR A 129 -18.12 0.98 8.70
CA THR A 129 -19.25 1.25 7.80
C THR A 129 -20.57 1.35 8.57
N GLY A 130 -20.79 0.49 9.57
CA GLY A 130 -21.99 0.55 10.41
C GLY A 130 -22.09 1.84 11.23
N ARG A 131 -20.95 2.38 11.69
CA ARG A 131 -20.90 3.62 12.49
C ARG A 131 -20.91 4.90 11.66
N LEU A 132 -20.19 4.93 10.54
CA LEU A 132 -19.94 6.14 9.75
C LEU A 132 -20.65 6.15 8.39
N GLY A 133 -21.41 5.09 8.09
CA GLY A 133 -21.94 4.84 6.76
C GLY A 133 -20.86 4.37 5.77
N PRO A 134 -21.25 4.06 4.52
CA PRO A 134 -20.29 3.76 3.46
C PRO A 134 -19.42 4.98 3.17
N VAL A 135 -18.21 4.75 2.63
CA VAL A 135 -17.39 5.85 2.08
C VAL A 135 -18.15 6.39 0.86
N SER A 136 -18.72 7.59 1.01
CA SER A 136 -19.60 8.18 0.00
C SER A 136 -18.79 8.67 -1.20
N GLN A 137 -19.09 8.13 -2.38
CA GLN A 137 -18.71 8.72 -3.66
C GLN A 137 -19.79 9.74 -4.05
N ALA A 138 -19.75 10.95 -3.48
CA ALA A 138 -20.56 12.02 -4.07
C ALA A 138 -20.10 12.21 -5.52
N ALA A 139 -21.03 12.27 -6.49
CA ALA A 139 -20.67 12.28 -7.90
C ALA A 139 -19.66 13.40 -8.22
N GLY A 140 -18.44 13.00 -8.63
CA GLY A 140 -17.35 13.91 -8.97
C GLY A 140 -16.46 14.37 -7.81
N ALA A 141 -16.72 13.95 -6.57
CA ALA A 141 -15.87 14.25 -5.41
C ALA A 141 -14.89 13.11 -5.11
N ASP A 142 -13.61 13.44 -4.93
CA ASP A 142 -12.59 12.49 -4.49
C ASP A 142 -12.74 12.21 -2.99
N ALA A 143 -13.04 10.96 -2.61
CA ALA A 143 -13.22 10.58 -1.22
C ALA A 143 -11.94 10.76 -0.37
N TRP A 144 -10.76 10.80 -0.98
CA TRP A 144 -9.50 11.05 -0.28
C TRP A 144 -9.38 12.50 0.24
N SER A 145 -10.13 13.43 -0.36
CA SER A 145 -10.20 14.82 0.08
C SER A 145 -10.90 14.96 1.45
N ASP A 146 -11.78 14.02 1.79
CA ASP A 146 -12.30 13.87 3.14
C ASP A 146 -11.28 13.13 4.00
N VAL A 147 -10.58 13.88 4.85
CA VAL A 147 -9.57 13.35 5.76
C VAL A 147 -10.12 12.28 6.72
N PHE A 148 -11.42 12.31 7.03
CA PHE A 148 -12.07 11.33 7.91
C PHE A 148 -12.46 10.04 7.18
N ALA A 149 -12.41 10.02 5.84
CA ALA A 149 -12.61 8.81 5.04
C ALA A 149 -11.32 7.97 4.89
N ARG A 150 -10.14 8.57 5.08
CA ARG A 150 -8.85 7.95 4.76
C ARG A 150 -8.59 6.64 5.49
N GLY A 151 -8.92 6.53 6.79
CA GLY A 151 -8.80 5.28 7.54
C GLY A 151 -9.58 4.12 6.93
N ARG A 152 -10.83 4.38 6.55
CA ARG A 152 -11.69 3.37 5.90
C ARG A 152 -11.15 2.98 4.53
N LEU A 153 -10.63 3.93 3.75
CA LEU A 153 -9.98 3.66 2.47
C LEU A 153 -8.72 2.80 2.64
N ARG A 154 -7.90 3.07 3.67
CA ARG A 154 -6.72 2.26 4.01
C ARG A 154 -7.09 0.84 4.43
N VAL A 155 -8.16 0.66 5.22
CA VAL A 155 -8.68 -0.68 5.57
C VAL A 155 -9.06 -1.44 4.31
N LYS A 156 -9.79 -0.81 3.37
CA LYS A 156 -10.14 -1.45 2.09
C LYS A 156 -8.91 -1.80 1.25
N ALA A 157 -7.91 -0.91 1.17
CA ALA A 157 -6.67 -1.21 0.47
C ALA A 157 -5.91 -2.37 1.12
N ALA A 158 -5.89 -2.47 2.45
CA ALA A 158 -5.31 -3.59 3.17
C ALA A 158 -6.07 -4.90 2.88
N ILE A 159 -7.41 -4.88 2.92
CA ILE A 159 -8.25 -6.03 2.54
C ILE A 159 -7.91 -6.51 1.13
N ALA A 160 -7.76 -5.59 0.16
CA ALA A 160 -7.45 -5.95 -1.20
C ALA A 160 -6.09 -6.67 -1.31
N ARG A 161 -5.06 -6.18 -0.61
CA ARG A 161 -3.73 -6.82 -0.57
C ARG A 161 -3.78 -8.18 0.12
N THR A 162 -4.41 -8.28 1.30
CA THR A 162 -4.54 -9.57 2.00
C THR A 162 -5.34 -10.58 1.19
N CYS A 163 -6.34 -10.13 0.40
CA CYS A 163 -7.02 -11.01 -0.56
C CYS A 163 -6.08 -11.50 -1.68
N LEU A 164 -5.16 -10.67 -2.16
CA LEU A 164 -4.15 -11.05 -3.14
C LEU A 164 -3.21 -12.11 -2.56
N ASP A 165 -2.70 -11.85 -1.35
CA ASP A 165 -1.77 -12.72 -0.61
C ASP A 165 -2.35 -14.10 -0.32
N SER A 166 -3.67 -14.16 -0.15
CA SER A 166 -4.42 -15.37 0.17
C SER A 166 -5.18 -15.98 -1.02
N ALA A 167 -4.75 -15.64 -2.25
CA ALA A 167 -5.28 -16.17 -3.52
C ALA A 167 -6.78 -15.93 -3.79
N ARG A 168 -7.41 -14.94 -3.12
CA ARG A 168 -8.79 -14.51 -3.33
C ARG A 168 -8.87 -13.42 -4.42
N TYR A 169 -8.32 -13.69 -5.60
CA TYR A 169 -8.06 -12.69 -6.66
C TYR A 169 -9.29 -11.89 -7.10
N ARG A 170 -10.48 -12.52 -7.23
CA ARG A 170 -11.71 -11.78 -7.59
C ARG A 170 -12.11 -10.77 -6.50
N MET A 171 -11.92 -11.13 -5.24
CA MET A 171 -12.20 -10.24 -4.12
C MET A 171 -11.15 -9.15 -4.01
N ALA A 172 -9.88 -9.48 -4.23
CA ALA A 172 -8.78 -8.51 -4.30
C ALA A 172 -9.08 -7.42 -5.33
N ASP A 173 -9.42 -7.81 -6.56
CA ASP A 173 -9.81 -6.88 -7.62
C ASP A 173 -11.07 -6.08 -7.27
N SER A 174 -12.12 -6.74 -6.77
CA SER A 174 -13.37 -6.07 -6.41
C SER A 174 -13.17 -4.98 -5.36
N VAL A 175 -12.43 -5.26 -4.29
CA VAL A 175 -12.18 -4.29 -3.21
C VAL A 175 -11.19 -3.21 -3.67
N ALA A 176 -10.15 -3.57 -4.43
CA ALA A 176 -9.24 -2.59 -5.01
C ALA A 176 -9.98 -1.58 -5.91
N ARG A 177 -10.94 -2.04 -6.73
CA ARG A 177 -11.76 -1.16 -7.57
C ARG A 177 -12.73 -0.29 -6.78
N GLN A 178 -13.18 -0.71 -5.60
CA GLN A 178 -13.94 0.17 -4.71
C GLN A 178 -13.08 1.36 -4.24
N VAL A 179 -11.79 1.12 -3.97
CA VAL A 179 -10.84 2.18 -3.59
C VAL A 179 -10.53 3.08 -4.79
N THR A 180 -10.14 2.52 -5.94
CA THR A 180 -9.81 3.34 -7.12
C THR A 180 -11.02 4.09 -7.69
N GLY A 181 -12.22 3.53 -7.56
CA GLY A 181 -13.46 4.24 -7.90
C GLY A 181 -13.80 5.38 -6.93
N ALA A 182 -13.28 5.35 -5.70
CA ALA A 182 -13.48 6.40 -4.70
C ALA A 182 -12.38 7.46 -4.70
N THR A 183 -11.17 7.14 -5.18
CA THR A 183 -10.01 8.03 -5.14
C THR A 183 -9.38 8.18 -6.52
N HIS A 184 -9.45 9.38 -7.11
CA HIS A 184 -9.04 9.57 -8.51
C HIS A 184 -7.52 9.50 -8.68
N ALA A 185 -6.76 9.99 -7.70
CA ALA A 185 -5.30 9.98 -7.72
C ALA A 185 -4.67 8.65 -7.28
N ASP A 186 -5.49 7.69 -6.82
CA ASP A 186 -5.07 6.42 -6.24
C ASP A 186 -3.89 6.51 -5.24
N PRO A 187 -3.99 7.34 -4.18
CA PRO A 187 -2.90 7.58 -3.23
C PRO A 187 -2.52 6.33 -2.42
N LEU A 188 -3.36 5.30 -2.42
CA LEU A 188 -3.10 4.01 -1.77
C LEU A 188 -2.56 2.95 -2.75
N GLY A 189 -2.45 3.30 -4.03
CA GLY A 189 -2.00 2.41 -5.10
C GLY A 189 -2.86 1.14 -5.24
N ALA A 190 -4.17 1.22 -4.98
CA ALA A 190 -5.05 0.07 -5.09
C ALA A 190 -5.12 -0.47 -6.53
N ARG A 191 -4.83 0.36 -7.54
CA ARG A 191 -4.71 -0.07 -8.94
C ARG A 191 -3.64 -1.15 -9.13
N HIS A 192 -2.55 -1.12 -8.35
CA HIS A 192 -1.47 -2.08 -8.45
C HIS A 192 -1.94 -3.49 -8.04
N THR A 193 -2.68 -3.58 -6.93
CA THR A 193 -3.28 -4.83 -6.46
C THR A 193 -4.32 -5.37 -7.46
N SER A 194 -5.15 -4.48 -8.03
CA SER A 194 -6.11 -4.86 -9.09
C SER A 194 -5.39 -5.37 -10.34
N ALA A 195 -4.30 -4.72 -10.78
CA ALA A 195 -3.55 -5.14 -11.95
C ALA A 195 -2.98 -6.56 -11.81
N LEU A 196 -2.37 -6.88 -10.67
CA LEU A 196 -1.86 -8.23 -10.38
C LEU A 196 -3.00 -9.26 -10.30
N ALA A 197 -4.11 -8.93 -9.62
CA ALA A 197 -5.27 -9.80 -9.54
C ALA A 197 -5.86 -10.11 -10.92
N LEU A 198 -5.97 -9.10 -11.80
CA LEU A 198 -6.50 -9.27 -13.15
C LEU A 198 -5.58 -10.08 -14.05
N ALA A 199 -4.27 -9.87 -13.96
CA ALA A 199 -3.29 -10.70 -14.64
C ALA A 199 -3.41 -12.17 -14.22
N ARG A 200 -3.56 -12.43 -12.91
CA ARG A 200 -3.75 -13.79 -12.41
C ARG A 200 -5.09 -14.40 -12.83
N LEU A 201 -6.14 -13.60 -12.97
CA LEU A 201 -7.46 -14.00 -13.47
C LEU A 201 -7.53 -14.13 -15.00
N GLU A 202 -6.44 -13.82 -15.70
CA GLU A 202 -6.35 -13.83 -17.16
C GLU A 202 -7.33 -12.86 -17.86
N ASP A 203 -7.77 -11.81 -17.15
CA ASP A 203 -8.71 -10.82 -17.67
C ASP A 203 -7.96 -9.64 -18.33
N GLU A 204 -7.52 -9.87 -19.56
CA GLU A 204 -6.82 -8.86 -20.37
C GLU A 204 -7.68 -7.61 -20.60
N SER A 205 -9.00 -7.79 -20.81
CA SER A 205 -9.92 -6.70 -21.13
C SER A 205 -10.09 -5.73 -19.95
N ALA A 206 -10.20 -6.27 -18.74
CA ALA A 206 -10.33 -5.46 -17.54
C ALA A 206 -8.99 -4.83 -17.14
N LEU A 207 -7.86 -5.50 -17.38
CA LEU A 207 -6.54 -4.90 -17.20
C LEU A 207 -6.33 -3.70 -18.15
N ASP A 208 -6.72 -3.85 -19.42
CA ASP A 208 -6.69 -2.75 -20.40
C ASP A 208 -7.56 -1.55 -19.96
N ALA A 209 -8.76 -1.82 -19.43
CA ALA A 209 -9.66 -0.79 -18.93
C ALA A 209 -9.09 -0.09 -17.70
N LEU A 210 -8.48 -0.84 -16.77
CA LEU A 210 -7.82 -0.29 -15.59
C LEU A 210 -6.69 0.65 -16.00
N GLU A 211 -5.77 0.21 -16.86
CA GLU A 211 -4.67 1.06 -17.33
C GLU A 211 -5.15 2.32 -18.05
N ALA A 212 -6.20 2.19 -18.88
CA ALA A 212 -6.80 3.33 -19.57
C ALA A 212 -7.34 4.38 -18.59
N SER A 213 -7.95 3.95 -17.48
CA SER A 213 -8.49 4.86 -16.44
C SER A 213 -7.41 5.70 -15.75
N PHE A 214 -6.17 5.22 -15.71
CA PHE A 214 -5.00 5.92 -15.14
C PHE A 214 -4.08 6.54 -16.22
N GLY A 215 -4.62 6.79 -17.41
CA GLY A 215 -3.90 7.47 -18.49
C GLY A 215 -2.76 6.64 -19.10
N ARG A 216 -2.79 5.31 -18.94
CA ARG A 216 -1.76 4.36 -19.42
C ARG A 216 -0.34 4.71 -18.96
N ARG A 217 -0.21 5.40 -17.82
CA ARG A 217 1.08 5.58 -17.15
C ARG A 217 1.51 4.24 -16.62
N GLY A 218 2.51 3.63 -17.26
CA GLY A 218 3.07 2.38 -16.79
C GLY A 218 3.82 2.56 -15.47
N ASP A 219 3.94 1.45 -14.75
CA ASP A 219 4.66 1.27 -13.49
C ASP A 219 5.12 -0.20 -13.41
N SER A 220 5.94 -0.52 -12.42
CA SER A 220 6.50 -1.87 -12.26
C SER A 220 5.44 -2.96 -12.07
N TRP A 221 4.35 -2.68 -11.33
CA TRP A 221 3.22 -3.62 -11.19
C TRP A 221 2.54 -3.91 -12.52
N THR A 222 2.34 -2.88 -13.35
CA THR A 222 1.71 -3.05 -14.67
C THR A 222 2.61 -3.85 -15.61
N GLN A 223 3.93 -3.61 -15.61
CA GLN A 223 4.88 -4.41 -16.40
C GLN A 223 4.87 -5.88 -15.98
N LEU A 224 4.87 -6.13 -14.67
CA LEU A 224 4.82 -7.48 -14.11
C LEU A 224 3.47 -8.17 -14.39
N ALA A 225 2.35 -7.45 -14.22
CA ALA A 225 1.02 -7.93 -14.54
C ALA A 225 0.90 -8.36 -16.01
N ARG A 226 1.43 -7.55 -16.95
CA ARG A 226 1.44 -7.90 -18.38
C ARG A 226 2.30 -9.12 -18.68
N LEU A 227 3.45 -9.23 -18.03
CA LEU A 227 4.31 -10.41 -18.14
C LEU A 227 3.55 -11.68 -17.70
N ILE A 228 2.99 -11.66 -16.49
CA ILE A 228 2.22 -12.77 -15.91
C ILE A 228 1.06 -13.14 -16.83
N LEU A 229 0.25 -12.16 -17.25
CA LEU A 229 -0.91 -12.37 -18.11
C LEU A 229 -0.54 -13.05 -19.42
N PHE A 230 0.42 -12.49 -20.17
CA PHE A 230 0.78 -13.06 -21.47
C PHE A 230 1.46 -14.41 -21.38
N TYR A 231 2.20 -14.66 -20.29
CA TYR A 231 2.76 -15.98 -20.02
C TYR A 231 1.65 -17.01 -19.79
N LYS A 232 0.71 -16.73 -18.89
CA LYS A 232 -0.44 -17.61 -18.59
C LYS A 232 -1.32 -17.87 -19.81
N LEU A 233 -1.55 -16.85 -20.64
CA LEU A 233 -2.31 -17.00 -21.90
C LEU A 233 -1.58 -17.78 -23.00
N GLY A 234 -0.36 -18.29 -22.76
CA GLY A 234 0.42 -18.99 -23.77
C GLY A 234 0.97 -18.10 -24.89
N ARG A 235 0.83 -16.77 -24.76
CA ARG A 235 1.22 -15.78 -25.78
C ARG A 235 2.70 -15.43 -25.64
N MET A 236 3.57 -16.43 -25.82
CA MET A 236 5.01 -16.33 -25.56
C MET A 236 5.72 -15.18 -26.27
N GLY A 237 5.28 -14.80 -27.48
CA GLY A 237 5.82 -13.63 -28.18
C GLY A 237 5.49 -12.31 -27.49
N ALA A 238 4.31 -12.17 -26.90
CA ALA A 238 3.93 -11.02 -26.09
C ALA A 238 4.59 -11.07 -24.70
N ALA A 239 4.66 -12.24 -24.07
CA ALA A 239 5.36 -12.43 -22.80
C ALA A 239 6.84 -12.02 -22.89
N ARG A 240 7.56 -12.42 -23.95
CA ARG A 240 8.94 -11.98 -24.19
C ARG A 240 9.08 -10.46 -24.34
N ARG A 241 8.12 -9.80 -24.99
CA ARG A 241 8.12 -8.34 -25.10
C ARG A 241 7.85 -7.67 -23.76
N ALA A 242 6.91 -8.20 -22.98
CA ALA A 242 6.63 -7.70 -21.63
C ALA A 242 7.84 -7.90 -20.69
N LEU A 243 8.49 -9.07 -20.75
CA LEU A 243 9.73 -9.32 -20.00
C LEU A 243 10.85 -8.35 -20.41
N LYS A 244 11.00 -8.07 -21.71
CA LYS A 244 11.96 -7.06 -22.16
C LYS A 244 11.58 -5.66 -21.67
N GLY A 245 10.29 -5.35 -21.60
CA GLY A 245 9.77 -4.13 -20.96
C GLY A 245 10.18 -4.05 -19.50
N LEU A 246 9.94 -5.11 -18.72
CA LEU A 246 10.37 -5.20 -17.32
C LEU A 246 11.88 -5.03 -17.16
N ASP A 247 12.69 -5.65 -18.02
CA ASP A 247 14.16 -5.55 -18.00
C ASP A 247 14.70 -4.15 -18.35
N THR A 248 14.03 -3.43 -19.27
CA THR A 248 14.54 -2.16 -19.81
C THR A 248 13.95 -0.93 -19.18
N LEU A 249 12.72 -1.03 -18.67
CA LEU A 249 12.00 0.09 -18.07
C LEU A 249 12.19 0.10 -16.56
N CYS A 250 12.06 -1.06 -15.90
CA CYS A 250 12.22 -1.17 -14.45
C CYS A 250 13.68 -1.42 -14.10
N GLU A 251 14.28 -0.50 -13.33
CA GLU A 251 15.62 -0.65 -12.81
C GLU A 251 15.74 -1.96 -12.01
N GLY A 252 16.63 -2.87 -12.43
CA GLY A 252 16.83 -4.16 -11.78
C GLY A 252 15.61 -5.10 -11.85
N GLY A 253 14.64 -4.89 -12.74
CA GLY A 253 13.38 -5.63 -12.71
C GLY A 253 13.51 -7.16 -12.86
N VAL A 254 14.43 -7.63 -13.70
CA VAL A 254 14.74 -9.06 -13.81
C VAL A 254 15.47 -9.57 -12.58
N TYR A 255 16.35 -8.75 -11.98
CA TYR A 255 17.02 -9.11 -10.73
C TYR A 255 16.02 -9.29 -9.60
N ALA A 256 15.12 -8.33 -9.39
CA ALA A 256 14.08 -8.41 -8.36
C ALA A 256 13.22 -9.67 -8.53
N LEU A 257 12.83 -10.03 -9.77
CA LEU A 257 12.03 -11.23 -10.04
C LEU A 257 12.78 -12.54 -9.78
N LEU A 258 14.08 -12.61 -10.08
CA LEU A 258 14.88 -13.82 -9.92
C LEU A 258 15.48 -13.96 -8.52
N ARG A 259 15.63 -12.85 -7.80
CA ARG A 259 16.23 -12.72 -6.47
C ARG A 259 15.35 -11.82 -5.61
N PRO A 260 14.14 -12.28 -5.25
CA PRO A 260 13.24 -11.50 -4.44
C PRO A 260 13.90 -11.18 -3.10
N VAL A 261 13.82 -9.90 -2.73
CA VAL A 261 14.30 -9.39 -1.45
C VAL A 261 13.14 -9.40 -0.46
N MET A 262 13.43 -9.65 0.82
CA MET A 262 12.42 -9.53 1.86
C MET A 262 11.92 -8.09 1.92
N VAL A 263 10.60 -7.94 1.89
CA VAL A 263 9.91 -6.66 2.09
C VAL A 263 9.09 -6.78 3.37
N ASP A 264 9.27 -5.82 4.27
CA ASP A 264 8.58 -5.77 5.55
C ASP A 264 7.12 -5.34 5.39
N THR A 265 6.29 -5.66 6.38
CA THR A 265 4.84 -5.36 6.42
C THR A 265 4.56 -3.88 6.15
N TYR A 266 3.61 -3.62 5.26
CA TYR A 266 3.15 -2.25 4.96
C TYR A 266 2.36 -1.67 6.13
N LEU A 267 2.76 -0.51 6.63
CA LEU A 267 2.18 0.11 7.83
C LEU A 267 1.95 1.62 7.65
N PRO A 268 0.69 2.09 7.61
CA PRO A 268 -0.48 1.37 7.09
C PRO A 268 -0.56 1.42 5.55
N ASP A 269 0.18 2.35 4.93
CA ASP A 269 0.18 2.58 3.49
C ASP A 269 1.30 1.74 2.85
N ARG A 270 1.17 1.48 1.54
CA ARG A 270 2.29 0.99 0.74
C ARG A 270 3.43 2.02 0.79
N PRO A 271 4.71 1.61 0.90
CA PRO A 271 5.84 2.54 0.79
C PRO A 271 5.78 3.35 -0.51
N ALA A 272 6.18 4.62 -0.45
CA ALA A 272 6.34 5.44 -1.64
C ALA A 272 7.62 5.01 -2.37
N ALA A 273 7.55 4.86 -3.69
CA ALA A 273 8.69 4.55 -4.54
C ALA A 273 8.66 5.44 -5.79
N THR A 274 9.83 5.71 -6.35
CA THR A 274 9.93 6.42 -7.63
C THR A 274 9.47 5.47 -8.74
N PRO A 275 8.63 5.91 -9.69
CA PRO A 275 8.21 5.04 -10.78
C PRO A 275 9.40 4.41 -11.51
N TYR A 276 9.34 3.10 -11.73
CA TYR A 276 10.35 2.26 -12.35
C TYR A 276 11.69 2.12 -11.61
N SER A 277 11.79 2.60 -10.37
CA SER A 277 13.00 2.40 -9.57
C SER A 277 13.11 0.94 -9.08
N PHE A 278 14.30 0.59 -8.61
CA PHE A 278 14.54 -0.73 -8.04
C PHE A 278 13.65 -1.02 -6.83
N GLU A 279 13.37 0.00 -6.01
CA GLU A 279 12.44 -0.11 -4.88
C GLU A 279 11.02 -0.41 -5.36
N GLU A 280 10.54 0.28 -6.40
CA GLU A 280 9.18 0.06 -6.93
C GLU A 280 9.01 -1.37 -7.45
N VAL A 281 9.97 -1.87 -8.22
CA VAL A 281 9.86 -3.23 -8.78
C VAL A 281 10.04 -4.31 -7.71
N THR A 282 10.82 -4.06 -6.66
CA THR A 282 10.93 -4.96 -5.50
C THR A 282 9.59 -5.08 -4.78
N LEU A 283 8.88 -3.97 -4.54
CA LEU A 283 7.53 -3.99 -3.98
C LEU A 283 6.54 -4.72 -4.90
N ALA A 284 6.65 -4.51 -6.22
CA ALA A 284 5.78 -5.17 -7.20
C ALA A 284 5.98 -6.69 -7.24
N VAL A 285 7.23 -7.15 -7.21
CA VAL A 285 7.55 -8.59 -7.16
C VAL A 285 7.11 -9.19 -5.83
N HIS A 286 7.34 -8.51 -4.71
CA HIS A 286 6.89 -8.97 -3.39
C HIS A 286 5.37 -9.19 -3.35
N GLU A 287 4.57 -8.23 -3.81
CA GLU A 287 3.11 -8.39 -3.86
C GLU A 287 2.65 -9.44 -4.88
N ALA A 288 3.44 -9.69 -5.91
CA ALA A 288 3.16 -10.73 -6.88
C ALA A 288 3.65 -12.12 -6.43
N ASP A 289 4.37 -12.25 -5.32
CA ASP A 289 4.98 -13.51 -4.88
C ASP A 289 3.97 -14.68 -4.83
N PRO A 290 2.76 -14.53 -4.24
CA PRO A 290 1.75 -15.59 -4.25
C PRO A 290 1.34 -16.02 -5.67
N ILE A 291 1.38 -15.10 -6.64
CA ILE A 291 1.08 -15.37 -8.04
C ILE A 291 2.27 -16.01 -8.74
N VAL A 292 3.49 -15.51 -8.51
CA VAL A 292 4.71 -16.01 -9.15
C VAL A 292 4.97 -17.45 -8.71
N VAL A 293 4.76 -17.78 -7.43
CA VAL A 293 4.86 -19.14 -6.91
C VAL A 293 3.77 -20.07 -7.48
N ASP A 294 2.55 -19.54 -7.68
CA ASP A 294 1.41 -20.29 -8.22
C ASP A 294 1.37 -20.36 -9.76
N VAL A 295 2.24 -19.64 -10.47
CA VAL A 295 2.39 -19.73 -11.93
C VAL A 295 3.63 -20.59 -12.22
N PRO A 296 3.46 -21.90 -12.48
CA PRO A 296 4.58 -22.81 -12.64
C PRO A 296 5.49 -22.36 -13.77
N ASP A 297 6.79 -22.62 -13.59
CA ASP A 297 7.84 -22.40 -14.58
C ASP A 297 8.04 -20.96 -15.06
N LEU A 298 7.31 -19.95 -14.55
CA LEU A 298 7.52 -18.55 -14.96
C LEU A 298 8.96 -18.10 -14.69
N VAL A 299 9.46 -18.33 -13.47
CA VAL A 299 10.82 -17.96 -13.07
C VAL A 299 11.87 -18.69 -13.91
N THR A 300 11.72 -20.02 -14.06
CA THR A 300 12.62 -20.84 -14.89
C THR A 300 12.61 -20.37 -16.35
N TRP A 301 11.42 -20.09 -16.90
CA TRP A 301 11.29 -19.57 -18.25
C TRP A 301 11.95 -18.20 -18.41
N VAL A 302 11.87 -17.31 -17.41
CA VAL A 302 12.60 -16.02 -17.41
C VAL A 302 14.10 -16.26 -17.46
N GLN A 303 14.62 -17.21 -16.67
CA GLN A 303 16.05 -17.55 -16.67
C GLN A 303 16.53 -18.07 -18.03
N ASP A 304 15.68 -18.83 -18.73
CA ASP A 304 15.97 -19.37 -20.06
C ASP A 304 15.88 -18.32 -21.18
N GLN A 305 15.30 -17.14 -20.93
CA GLN A 305 15.22 -16.11 -21.96
C GLN A 305 16.60 -15.48 -22.23
N PRO A 306 16.98 -15.31 -23.52
CA PRO A 306 18.29 -14.79 -23.88
C PRO A 306 18.63 -13.45 -23.20
N GLY A 307 19.76 -13.43 -22.49
CA GLY A 307 20.32 -12.24 -21.86
C GLY A 307 19.71 -11.84 -20.51
N MET A 308 18.64 -12.48 -20.05
CA MET A 308 17.97 -12.09 -18.79
C MET A 308 18.85 -12.32 -17.55
N VAL A 309 19.41 -13.52 -17.42
CA VAL A 309 20.34 -13.84 -16.33
C VAL A 309 21.57 -12.93 -16.35
N GLN A 310 22.10 -12.62 -17.53
CA GLN A 310 23.24 -11.73 -17.65
C GLN A 310 22.88 -10.29 -17.27
N SER A 311 21.70 -9.79 -17.67
CA SER A 311 21.20 -8.47 -17.29
C SER A 311 21.09 -8.35 -15.77
N ALA A 312 20.47 -9.35 -15.13
CA ALA A 312 20.27 -9.38 -13.70
C ALA A 312 21.60 -9.50 -12.90
N ARG A 313 22.57 -10.28 -13.39
CA ARG A 313 23.94 -10.31 -12.84
C ARG A 313 24.64 -8.97 -12.94
N THR A 314 24.60 -8.34 -14.12
CA THR A 314 25.21 -7.02 -14.32
C THR A 314 24.61 -5.99 -13.39
N PHE A 315 23.28 -6.02 -13.17
CA PHE A 315 22.64 -5.16 -12.19
C PHE A 315 23.15 -5.45 -10.77
N ALA A 316 23.18 -6.73 -10.37
CA ALA A 316 23.67 -7.13 -9.05
C ALA A 316 25.10 -6.63 -8.78
N ASP A 317 26.02 -6.85 -9.73
CA ASP A 317 27.41 -6.42 -9.63
C ASP A 317 27.54 -4.89 -9.53
N ASN A 318 26.78 -4.14 -10.34
CA ASN A 318 26.80 -2.68 -10.33
C ASN A 318 26.21 -2.08 -9.04
N SER A 319 25.24 -2.77 -8.45
CA SER A 319 24.52 -2.33 -7.25
C SER A 319 25.11 -2.90 -5.96
N GLY A 320 26.18 -3.70 -6.03
CA GLY A 320 26.80 -4.35 -4.86
C GLY A 320 25.93 -5.42 -4.20
N LEU A 321 25.00 -6.01 -4.95
CA LEU A 321 24.07 -7.05 -4.47
C LEU A 321 24.57 -8.45 -4.82
N GLY A 322 24.10 -9.46 -4.08
CA GLY A 322 24.47 -10.86 -4.34
C GLY A 322 23.68 -11.49 -5.51
N TRP A 323 24.37 -12.31 -6.31
CA TRP A 323 23.79 -13.17 -7.36
C TRP A 323 23.64 -14.63 -6.92
#